data_AF-A0A0F3MCN6-F1
#
_entry.id   AF-A0A0F3MCN6-F1
#
_cell.length_a   1.000
_cell.length_b   1.000
_cell.length_c   1.000
_cell.angle_alpha   90.00
_cell.angle_beta   90.00
_cell.angle_gamma   90.00
#
_symmetry.space_group_name_H-M   'P 1'
#
loop_
_entity.id
_entity.type
_entity.pdbx_description
1 polymer ?
#
loop_
_entity_poly.entity_id
_entity_poly.type
_entity_poly.pdbx_seq_one_letter_code
_entity_poly.pdbx_strand_id
1 'polypeptide(L)'
;MREQLIYALNIIPVKVCITNIASGRYVSQFGIEDGYVFDTPIIDFMVKHGANNYPIINEDQMMKFNLVDYYELKNIKTLALKLCTFLVGMFASVNIRLVEYQLEFGRISKVEISFY
;
A
#
# COMPACT_ATOMS: atom_id res chain seq x y z
N MET A 1 19.98 14.89 10.03
CA MET A 1 20.14 13.43 9.86
C MET A 1 18.94 12.91 9.07
N ARG A 2 19.14 12.29 7.90
CA ARG A 2 18.08 11.81 6.98
C ARG A 2 18.38 10.38 6.48
N GLU A 3 19.00 9.57 7.33
CA GLU A 3 19.43 8.21 7.01
C GLU A 3 18.81 7.23 8.00
N GLN A 4 18.49 6.03 7.51
CA GLN A 4 17.91 4.95 8.30
C GLN A 4 18.56 3.63 7.91
N LEU A 5 18.97 2.83 8.89
CA LEU A 5 19.44 1.46 8.67
C LEU A 5 18.23 0.55 8.46
N ILE A 6 18.14 -0.07 7.30
CA ILE A 6 17.02 -0.94 6.90
C ILE A 6 17.54 -2.27 6.33
N TYR A 7 16.68 -3.29 6.34
CA TYR A 7 16.96 -4.54 5.62
C TYR A 7 16.84 -4.32 4.10
N ALA A 8 17.75 -4.95 3.35
CA ALA A 8 17.64 -5.00 1.90
C ALA A 8 16.50 -5.95 1.48
N LEU A 9 15.60 -5.46 0.63
CA LEU A 9 14.43 -6.20 0.17
C LEU A 9 14.41 -6.30 -1.36
N ASN A 10 13.88 -7.40 -1.89
CA ASN A 10 13.43 -7.47 -3.27
C ASN A 10 12.01 -6.89 -3.36
N ILE A 11 11.91 -5.66 -3.87
CA ILE A 11 10.67 -4.88 -3.88
C ILE A 11 9.65 -5.49 -4.85
N ILE A 12 8.42 -5.65 -4.37
CA ILE A 12 7.27 -5.97 -5.22
C ILE A 12 6.88 -4.66 -5.92
N PRO A 13 6.79 -4.61 -7.26
CA PRO A 13 6.61 -3.36 -8.02
C PRO A 13 5.16 -2.85 -7.99
N VAL A 14 4.55 -2.85 -6.80
CA VAL A 14 3.16 -2.53 -6.54
C VAL A 14 3.11 -1.58 -5.35
N LYS A 15 2.48 -0.43 -5.55
CA LYS A 15 2.05 0.43 -4.44
C LYS A 15 0.68 -0.03 -3.96
N VAL A 16 0.57 -0.24 -2.67
CA VAL A 16 -0.70 -0.58 -2.02
C VAL A 16 -1.24 0.72 -1.41
N CYS A 17 -2.27 1.27 -2.03
CA CYS A 17 -2.89 2.50 -1.58
C CYS A 17 -4.07 2.17 -0.66
N ILE A 18 -4.12 2.79 0.51
CA ILE A 18 -5.18 2.58 1.49
C ILE A 18 -5.89 3.92 1.71
N THR A 19 -7.19 3.95 1.39
CA THR A 19 -8.02 5.15 1.46
C THR A 19 -9.09 5.00 2.53
N ASN A 20 -9.06 5.87 3.55
CA ASN A 20 -10.10 5.93 4.58
C ASN A 20 -11.17 6.97 4.25
N ILE A 21 -10.79 8.04 3.56
CA ILE A 21 -11.64 9.19 3.26
C ILE A 21 -11.55 9.47 1.76
N ALA A 22 -12.71 9.55 1.10
CA ALA A 22 -12.79 9.85 -0.31
C ALA A 22 -12.16 11.21 -0.61
N SER A 23 -11.23 11.20 -1.55
CA SER A 23 -10.59 12.38 -2.13
C SER A 23 -10.03 11.98 -3.51
N GLY A 24 -9.46 12.94 -4.25
CA GLY A 24 -8.74 12.65 -5.49
C GLY A 24 -9.57 11.84 -6.49
N ARG A 25 -9.08 10.63 -6.86
CA ARG A 25 -9.71 9.79 -7.89
C ARG A 25 -11.14 9.35 -7.54
N TYR A 26 -11.45 9.17 -6.26
CA TYR A 26 -12.79 8.74 -5.83
C TYR A 26 -13.82 9.83 -6.09
N VAL A 27 -13.42 11.09 -5.91
CA VAL A 27 -14.26 12.24 -6.25
C VAL A 27 -14.32 12.41 -7.77
N SER A 28 -13.17 12.45 -8.44
CA SER A 28 -13.11 12.81 -9.86
C SER A 28 -13.59 11.73 -10.83
N GLN A 29 -13.42 10.43 -10.50
CA GLN A 29 -13.76 9.31 -11.38
C GLN A 29 -15.03 8.56 -10.96
N PHE A 30 -15.34 8.55 -9.66
CA PHE A 30 -16.48 7.79 -9.12
C PHE A 30 -17.60 8.70 -8.59
N GLY A 31 -17.42 10.02 -8.55
CA GLY A 31 -18.44 10.97 -8.11
C GLY A 31 -18.80 10.85 -6.62
N ILE A 32 -17.92 10.24 -5.82
CA ILE A 32 -18.09 10.15 -4.37
C ILE A 32 -17.87 11.55 -3.78
N GLU A 33 -18.68 11.94 -2.80
CA GLU A 33 -18.54 13.22 -2.12
C GLU A 33 -17.15 13.36 -1.47
N ASP A 34 -16.50 14.50 -1.67
CA ASP A 34 -15.19 14.78 -1.07
C ASP A 34 -15.32 14.84 0.46
N GLY A 35 -14.44 14.12 1.16
CA GLY A 35 -14.50 13.98 2.60
C GLY A 35 -15.41 12.86 3.11
N TYR A 36 -16.09 12.11 2.23
CA TYR A 36 -16.87 10.92 2.59
C TYR A 36 -15.97 9.89 3.30
N VAL A 37 -16.41 9.40 4.46
CA VAL A 37 -15.65 8.42 5.26
C VAL A 37 -16.15 7.02 4.91
N PHE A 38 -15.24 6.14 4.47
CA PHE A 38 -15.59 4.76 4.19
C PHE A 38 -15.71 3.94 5.48
N ASP A 39 -16.74 3.09 5.58
CA ASP A 39 -16.93 2.18 6.73
C ASP A 39 -15.76 1.20 6.89
N THR A 40 -15.17 0.80 5.76
CA THR A 40 -13.94 0.02 5.69
C THR A 40 -13.00 0.66 4.66
N PRO A 41 -11.69 0.71 4.93
CA PRO A 41 -10.77 1.38 4.02
C PRO A 41 -10.70 0.65 2.68
N ILE A 42 -10.63 1.41 1.59
CA ILE A 42 -10.43 0.84 0.25
C ILE A 42 -8.95 0.58 0.04
N ILE A 43 -8.63 -0.60 -0.52
CA ILE A 43 -7.27 -0.97 -0.91
C ILE A 43 -7.18 -1.03 -2.43
N ASP A 44 -6.39 -0.14 -3.02
CA ASP A 44 -6.02 -0.17 -4.43
C ASP A 44 -4.60 -0.73 -4.61
N PHE A 45 -4.40 -1.57 -5.62
CA PHE A 45 -3.07 -2.02 -6.04
C PHE A 45 -2.66 -1.28 -7.30
N MET A 46 -1.58 -0.50 -7.23
CA MET A 46 -1.07 0.28 -8.36
C MET A 46 0.27 -0.28 -8.82
N VAL A 47 0.30 -0.89 -10.00
CA VAL A 47 1.55 -1.44 -10.57
C VAL A 47 2.33 -0.34 -11.26
N LYS A 48 3.64 -0.26 -11.00
CA LYS A 48 4.49 0.67 -11.74
C LYS A 48 4.62 0.22 -13.21
N HIS A 49 4.25 1.10 -14.14
CA HIS A 49 4.40 0.86 -15.57
C HIS A 49 5.03 2.10 -16.23
N GLY A 50 6.25 1.98 -16.77
CA GLY A 50 6.98 3.13 -17.31
C GLY A 50 7.34 4.19 -16.26
N ALA A 51 7.60 5.42 -16.70
CA ALA A 51 8.08 6.49 -15.82
C ALA A 51 6.99 7.05 -14.88
N ASN A 52 5.81 7.33 -15.42
CA ASN A 52 4.74 8.06 -14.72
C ASN A 52 3.36 7.38 -14.79
N ASN A 53 3.28 6.10 -15.17
CA ASN A 53 2.01 5.39 -15.25
C ASN A 53 1.90 4.33 -14.13
N TYR A 54 0.77 4.36 -13.42
CA TYR A 54 0.47 3.49 -12.30
C TYR A 54 -0.94 2.93 -12.46
N PRO A 55 -1.17 2.02 -13.41
CA PRO A 55 -2.46 1.38 -13.57
C PRO A 55 -2.88 0.69 -12.26
N ILE A 56 -4.14 0.94 -11.87
CA ILE A 56 -4.77 0.16 -10.80
C ILE A 56 -5.10 -1.22 -11.35
N ILE A 57 -4.72 -2.24 -10.61
CA ILE A 57 -5.00 -3.63 -10.91
C ILE A 57 -5.72 -4.29 -9.73
N ASN A 58 -6.40 -5.39 -10.02
CA ASN A 58 -7.08 -6.20 -9.01
C ASN A 58 -6.19 -7.37 -8.54
N GLU A 59 -6.70 -8.11 -7.55
CA GLU A 59 -6.02 -9.27 -6.95
C GLU A 59 -5.74 -10.38 -7.96
N ASP A 60 -6.65 -10.64 -8.89
CA ASP A 60 -6.45 -11.63 -9.94
C ASP A 60 -5.29 -11.24 -10.85
N GLN A 61 -5.21 -9.97 -11.25
CA GLN A 61 -4.11 -9.44 -12.05
C GLN A 61 -2.78 -9.50 -11.29
N MET A 62 -2.77 -9.21 -9.98
CA MET A 62 -1.57 -9.34 -9.13
C MET A 62 -0.99 -10.76 -9.21
N MET A 63 -1.85 -11.77 -9.11
CA MET A 63 -1.45 -13.18 -9.19
C MET A 63 -1.10 -13.61 -10.63
N LYS A 64 -1.92 -13.24 -11.62
CA LYS A 64 -1.72 -13.63 -13.03
C LYS A 64 -0.52 -12.98 -13.69
N PHE A 65 -0.10 -11.81 -13.21
CA PHE A 65 1.14 -11.17 -13.63
C PHE A 65 2.36 -11.66 -12.84
N ASN A 66 2.19 -12.67 -11.98
CA ASN A 66 3.23 -13.27 -11.15
C ASN A 66 3.96 -12.23 -10.26
N LEU A 67 3.25 -11.20 -9.80
CA LEU A 67 3.80 -10.17 -8.92
C LEU A 67 3.90 -10.68 -7.48
N VAL A 68 2.90 -11.47 -7.08
CA VAL A 68 2.76 -12.10 -5.76
C VAL A 68 2.09 -13.45 -5.90
N ASP A 69 2.36 -14.34 -4.95
CA ASP A 69 1.54 -15.53 -4.75
C ASP A 69 0.30 -15.26 -3.86
N TYR A 70 -0.54 -16.28 -3.68
CA TYR A 70 -1.74 -16.20 -2.87
C TYR A 70 -1.47 -15.85 -1.39
N TYR A 71 -0.43 -16.44 -0.80
CA TYR A 71 -0.08 -16.21 0.60
C TYR A 71 0.52 -14.83 0.80
N GLU A 72 1.36 -14.38 -0.14
CA GLU A 72 1.92 -13.03 -0.15
C GLU A 72 0.82 -11.97 -0.26
N LEU A 73 -0.12 -12.13 -1.20
CA LEU A 73 -1.24 -11.20 -1.34
C LEU A 73 -2.08 -11.13 -0.06
N LYS A 74 -2.39 -12.29 0.52
CA LYS A 74 -3.11 -12.37 1.80
C LYS A 74 -2.36 -11.66 2.92
N ASN A 75 -1.04 -11.85 3.00
CA ASN A 75 -0.19 -11.21 3.99
C ASN A 75 -0.13 -9.69 3.80
N ILE A 76 0.04 -9.22 2.56
CA ILE A 76 0.03 -7.79 2.21
C ILE A 76 -1.27 -7.14 2.69
N LYS A 77 -2.43 -7.70 2.33
CA LYS A 77 -3.74 -7.16 2.75
C LYS A 77 -3.90 -7.17 4.26
N THR A 78 -3.50 -8.26 4.91
CA THR A 78 -3.57 -8.38 6.38
C THR A 78 -2.73 -7.32 7.08
N LEU A 79 -1.50 -7.10 6.60
CA LEU A 79 -0.60 -6.09 7.14
C LEU A 79 -1.10 -4.67 6.86
N ALA A 80 -1.56 -4.40 5.64
CA ALA A 80 -2.13 -3.11 5.26
C ALA A 80 -3.31 -2.72 6.16
N LEU A 81 -4.24 -3.66 6.41
CA LEU A 81 -5.39 -3.41 7.29
C LEU A 81 -4.96 -3.20 8.75
N LYS A 82 -4.02 -3.99 9.28
CA LYS A 82 -3.49 -3.82 10.63
C LYS A 82 -2.80 -2.46 10.81
N LEU A 83 -1.99 -2.06 9.83
CA LEU A 83 -1.35 -0.75 9.81
C LEU A 83 -2.39 0.36 9.72
N CYS A 84 -3.47 0.17 8.95
CA CYS A 84 -4.56 1.12 8.86
C CYS A 84 -5.20 1.39 10.22
N THR A 85 -5.58 0.34 10.94
CA THR A 85 -6.16 0.47 12.28
C THR A 85 -5.22 1.22 13.23
N PHE A 86 -3.94 0.89 13.21
CA PHE A 86 -2.95 1.53 14.07
C PHE A 86 -2.73 3.01 13.71
N LEU A 87 -2.47 3.30 12.43
CA LEU A 87 -2.14 4.65 11.96
C LEU A 87 -3.33 5.59 12.10
N VAL A 88 -4.56 5.15 11.77
CA VAL A 88 -5.77 5.97 11.95
C VAL A 88 -5.92 6.38 13.41
N GLY A 89 -5.76 5.46 14.36
CA GLY A 89 -5.80 5.78 15.79
C GLY A 89 -4.66 6.72 16.23
N MET A 90 -3.45 6.49 15.74
CA MET A 90 -2.28 7.31 16.03
C MET A 90 -2.46 8.76 15.55
N PHE A 91 -2.88 8.98 14.30
CA PHE A 91 -3.11 10.32 13.77
C PHE A 91 -4.33 11.01 14.42
N ALA A 92 -5.40 10.25 14.69
CA ALA A 92 -6.57 10.78 15.40
C ALA A 92 -6.21 11.31 16.79
N SER A 93 -5.26 10.68 17.50
CA SER A 93 -4.82 11.12 18.83
C SER A 93 -4.21 12.54 18.86
N VAL A 94 -3.79 13.05 17.70
CA VAL A 94 -3.23 14.39 17.53
C VAL A 94 -4.12 15.27 16.63
N ASN A 95 -5.41 14.93 16.52
CA ASN A 95 -6.41 15.65 15.71
C ASN A 95 -6.09 15.72 14.21
N ILE A 96 -5.39 14.71 13.68
CA ILE A 96 -5.13 14.58 12.24
C ILE A 96 -6.01 13.47 11.65
N ARG A 97 -6.74 13.76 10.58
CA ARG A 97 -7.49 12.76 9.81
C ARG A 97 -6.59 12.14 8.76
N LEU A 98 -6.37 10.83 8.84
CA LEU A 98 -5.58 10.09 7.84
C LEU A 98 -6.45 9.76 6.61
N VAL A 99 -6.37 10.61 5.58
CA VAL A 99 -7.17 10.49 4.36
C VAL A 99 -6.79 9.25 3.53
N GLU A 100 -5.54 9.20 3.10
CA GLU A 100 -4.97 8.16 2.26
C GLU A 100 -3.48 8.01 2.60
N TYR A 101 -2.93 6.81 2.45
CA TYR A 101 -1.50 6.57 2.47
C TYR A 101 -1.12 5.40 1.58
N GLN A 102 0.14 5.32 1.20
CA GLN A 102 0.67 4.30 0.30
C GLN A 102 1.75 3.49 1.00
N LEU A 103 1.72 2.18 0.79
CA LEU A 103 2.71 1.24 1.27
C LEU A 103 3.38 0.54 0.09
N GLU A 104 4.65 0.22 0.25
CA GLU A 104 5.41 -0.65 -0.65
C GLU A 104 5.92 -1.84 0.15
N PHE A 105 5.81 -3.04 -0.43
CA PHE A 105 6.22 -4.29 0.22
C PHE A 105 7.38 -4.92 -0.55
N GLY A 106 8.23 -5.65 0.16
CA GLY A 106 9.34 -6.37 -0.43
C GLY A 106 9.61 -7.68 0.30
N ARG A 107 10.21 -8.61 -0.41
CA ARG A 107 10.65 -9.90 0.14
C ARG A 107 12.01 -9.70 0.80
N ILE A 108 12.19 -10.20 2.02
CA ILE A 108 13.50 -10.17 2.68
C ILE A 108 14.46 -11.03 1.86
N SER A 109 15.52 -10.40 1.35
CA SER A 109 16.59 -11.14 0.69
C SER A 109 17.36 -11.92 1.76
N LYS A 110 17.36 -13.25 1.71
CA LYS A 110 18.33 -14.08 2.44
C LYS A 110 19.70 -13.88 1.79
N VAL A 111 20.32 -12.72 2.00
CA VAL A 111 21.73 -12.57 1.66
C VAL A 111 22.52 -13.15 2.83
N GLU A 112 23.09 -14.34 2.65
CA GLU A 112 24.20 -14.77 3.50
C GLU A 112 25.33 -13.75 3.27
N ILE A 113 25.56 -12.91 4.27
CA ILE A 113 26.71 -12.01 4.26
C ILE A 113 27.92 -12.88 4.64
N SER A 114 28.57 -13.48 3.64
CA SER A 114 29.89 -14.08 3.80
C SER A 114 30.92 -12.94 3.86
N PHE A 115 31.49 -12.72 5.05
CA PHE A 115 32.69 -11.91 5.17
C PHE A 115 33.89 -12.78 4.73
N TYR A 116 34.62 -12.32 3.71
CA TYR A 116 35.99 -12.78 3.44
C TYR A 116 36.98 -11.92 4.22
#